data_AF-M1TNY1-F1
#
_entry.id   AF-M1TNY1-F1
#
_cell.length_a   1.000
_cell.length_b   1.000
_cell.length_c   1.000
_cell.angle_alpha   90.00
_cell.angle_beta   90.00
_cell.angle_gamma   90.00
#
_symmetry.space_group_name_H-M   'P 1'
#
loop_
_entity.id
_entity.type
_entity.pdbx_description
1 polymer ?
#
loop_
_entity_poly.entity_id
_entity_poly.type
_entity_poly.pdbx_seq_one_letter_code
_entity_poly.pdbx_strand_id
1 'polypeptide(L)'
;MDDMELEVDAALEALRNLMGETAQQHTTHRATSPQMEPTATGRGFAAQGRNLSEMLNALHLGVEKRLNALALSSEAAVVQVQEYAGSDKNFAAGLEGIDRG
;
A
#
# COMPACT_ATOMS: atom_id res chain seq x y z
N MET A 1 -7.47 5.65 -30.19
CA MET A 1 -7.24 5.55 -28.74
C MET A 1 -5.85 5.01 -28.61
N ASP A 2 -5.00 5.67 -27.82
CA ASP A 2 -3.67 5.14 -27.55
C ASP A 2 -3.84 3.85 -26.76
N ASP A 3 -3.42 2.75 -27.35
CA ASP A 3 -3.38 1.45 -26.70
C ASP A 3 -2.19 1.51 -25.74
N MET A 4 -2.46 1.86 -24.47
CA MET A 4 -1.45 1.77 -23.43
C MET A 4 -1.22 0.28 -23.15
N GLU A 5 -0.28 -0.30 -23.89
CA GLU A 5 0.20 -1.65 -23.65
C GLU A 5 0.85 -1.69 -22.25
N LEU A 6 0.19 -2.39 -21.33
CA LEU A 6 0.72 -2.59 -19.99
C LEU A 6 1.88 -3.58 -20.04
N GLU A 7 3.07 -3.15 -19.65
CA GLU A 7 4.22 -4.04 -19.44
C GLU A 7 3.98 -4.87 -18.16
N VAL A 8 3.26 -5.98 -18.31
CA VAL A 8 2.76 -6.83 -17.21
C VAL A 8 3.87 -7.22 -16.24
N ASP A 9 5.02 -7.67 -16.74
CA ASP A 9 6.10 -8.15 -15.88
C ASP A 9 6.72 -7.02 -15.05
N ALA A 10 6.97 -5.86 -15.67
CA ALA A 10 7.47 -4.67 -14.97
C ALA A 10 6.46 -4.14 -13.94
N ALA A 11 5.16 -4.16 -14.26
CA ALA A 11 4.10 -3.77 -13.34
C ALA A 11 4.01 -4.72 -12.13
N LEU A 12 4.10 -6.03 -12.35
CA LEU A 12 4.11 -7.02 -11.27
C LEU A 12 5.36 -6.91 -10.40
N GLU A 13 6.53 -6.65 -10.99
CA GLU A 13 7.76 -6.41 -10.24
C GLU A 13 7.65 -5.15 -9.36
N ALA A 14 7.17 -4.05 -9.92
CA ALA A 14 6.96 -2.81 -9.18
C ALA A 14 5.98 -3.01 -8.00
N LEU A 15 4.88 -3.72 -8.21
CA LEU A 15 3.90 -4.03 -7.15
C LEU A 15 4.49 -4.93 -6.06
N ARG A 16 5.31 -5.93 -6.41
CA ARG A 16 6.01 -6.77 -5.43
C ARG A 16 6.97 -5.96 -4.58
N ASN A 17 7.74 -5.08 -5.21
CA ASN A 17 8.66 -4.19 -4.49
C ASN A 17 7.89 -3.26 -3.54
N LEU A 18 6.81 -2.64 -4.02
CA LEU A 18 5.95 -1.78 -3.21
C LEU A 18 5.34 -2.52 -1.99
N MET A 19 4.88 -3.76 -2.18
CA MET A 19 4.38 -4.58 -1.07
C MET A 19 5.49 -4.89 -0.05
N GLY A 20 6.69 -5.23 -0.52
CA GLY A 20 7.85 -5.49 0.34
C GLY A 20 8.24 -4.27 1.17
N GLU A 21 8.33 -3.10 0.53
CA GLU A 21 8.62 -1.83 1.20
C GLU A 21 7.51 -1.47 2.20
N THR A 22 6.24 -1.65 1.83
CA THR A 22 5.10 -1.38 2.71
C THR A 22 5.13 -2.29 3.94
N ALA A 23 5.43 -3.58 3.78
CA ALA A 23 5.57 -4.52 4.88
C ALA A 23 6.72 -4.14 5.84
N GLN A 24 7.86 -3.70 5.28
CA GLN A 24 8.98 -3.21 6.07
C GLN A 24 8.61 -1.94 6.84
N GLN A 25 7.99 -0.96 6.19
CA GLN A 25 7.54 0.28 6.84
C GLN A 25 6.52 0.02 7.94
N HIS A 26 5.58 -0.90 7.72
CA HIS A 26 4.59 -1.30 8.71
C HIS A 26 5.24 -1.97 9.93
N THR A 27 6.22 -2.85 9.71
CA THR A 27 7.00 -3.46 10.79
C THR A 27 7.74 -2.40 11.60
N THR A 28 8.43 -1.48 10.92
CA THR A 28 9.15 -0.36 11.56
C THR A 28 8.21 0.58 12.32
N HIS A 29 7.03 0.87 11.77
CA HIS A 29 6.02 1.72 12.38
C HIS A 29 5.51 1.11 13.69
N ARG A 30 5.15 -0.18 13.67
CA ARG A 30 4.67 -0.89 14.87
C ARG A 30 5.74 -1.03 15.96
N ALA A 31 7.01 -1.09 15.58
CA ALA A 31 8.12 -1.09 16.54
C ALA A 31 8.27 0.27 17.25
N THR A 32 7.68 1.34 16.73
CA THR A 32 7.81 2.72 17.25
C THR A 32 6.44 3.28 17.64
N SER A 33 5.95 2.88 18.82
CA SER A 33 4.77 3.51 19.42
C SER A 33 5.16 4.85 20.07
N PRO A 34 4.43 5.95 19.80
CA PRO A 34 4.69 7.22 20.45
C PRO A 34 4.39 7.12 21.94
N GLN A 35 5.43 7.15 22.76
CA GLN A 35 5.32 7.24 24.21
C GLN A 35 5.62 8.68 24.63
N MET A 36 4.59 9.41 25.07
CA MET A 36 4.75 10.72 25.68
C MET A 36 3.98 10.79 26.98
N GLU A 37 4.72 10.87 28.09
CA GLU A 37 4.15 11.13 29.40
C GLU A 37 3.60 12.56 29.47
N PRO A 38 2.37 12.79 29.96
CA PRO A 38 1.80 14.13 30.07
C PRO A 38 2.63 15.10 30.92
N THR A 39 3.46 14.58 31.83
CA THR A 39 4.36 15.36 32.69
C THR A 39 5.63 15.80 31.97
N ALA A 40 5.95 15.23 30.80
CA ALA A 40 7.11 15.59 30.00
C ALA A 40 7.03 17.03 29.43
N THR A 41 5.84 17.62 29.36
CA THR A 41 5.64 19.03 28.95
C THR A 41 5.95 20.04 30.05
N GLY A 42 6.30 19.57 31.26
CA GLY A 42 6.67 20.42 32.38
C GLY A 42 5.52 20.72 33.34
N ARG A 43 5.88 21.27 34.51
CA ARG A 43 4.92 21.58 35.58
C ARG A 43 3.90 22.61 35.12
N GLY A 44 2.62 22.33 35.35
CA GLY A 44 1.50 23.19 34.95
C GLY A 44 0.97 22.92 33.54
N PHE A 45 1.68 22.14 32.71
CA PHE A 45 1.33 21.90 31.30
C PHE A 45 0.77 20.50 31.03
N ALA A 46 0.33 19.79 32.07
CA ALA A 46 -0.18 18.42 31.94
C ALA A 46 -1.39 18.31 31.00
N ALA A 47 -2.22 19.35 30.91
CA ALA A 47 -3.32 19.39 29.94
C ALA A 47 -2.82 19.43 28.50
N GLN A 48 -1.82 20.25 28.21
CA GLN A 48 -1.18 20.33 26.89
C GLN A 48 -0.41 19.03 26.58
N GLY A 49 0.20 18.40 27.59
CA GLY A 49 0.86 17.10 27.46
C GLY A 49 -0.12 15.99 27.08
N ARG A 50 -1.31 15.96 27.67
CA ARG A 50 -2.38 15.04 27.25
C ARG A 50 -2.81 15.28 25.81
N ASN A 51 -3.10 16.54 25.44
CA ASN A 51 -3.51 16.86 24.07
C ASN A 51 -2.44 16.46 23.03
N LEU A 52 -1.17 16.66 23.35
CA LEU A 52 -0.05 16.28 22.47
C LEU A 52 0.07 14.75 22.36
N SER A 53 -0.06 14.03 23.48
CA SER A 53 -0.08 12.56 23.49
C SER A 53 -1.23 12.00 22.65
N GLU A 54 -2.44 12.57 22.79
CA GLU A 54 -3.61 12.20 21.98
C GLU A 54 -3.39 12.47 20.48
N MET A 55 -2.81 13.62 20.13
CA MET A 55 -2.48 13.97 18.74
C MET A 55 -1.45 13.00 18.13
N LEU A 56 -0.40 12.66 18.88
CA LEU A 56 0.63 11.71 18.43
C LEU A 56 0.03 10.32 18.23
N ASN A 57 -0.82 9.87 19.15
CA ASN A 57 -1.53 8.60 19.02
C ASN A 57 -2.46 8.60 17.79
N ALA A 58 -3.22 9.68 17.57
CA ALA A 58 -4.09 9.81 16.41
C ALA A 58 -3.30 9.79 15.09
N LEU A 59 -2.14 10.47 15.04
CA LEU A 59 -1.24 10.44 13.89
C LEU A 59 -0.71 9.03 13.63
N HIS A 60 -0.27 8.33 14.68
CA HIS A 60 0.23 6.96 14.59
C HIS A 60 -0.85 6.01 14.02
N LEU A 61 -2.06 6.04 14.58
CA LEU A 61 -3.20 5.28 14.06
C LEU A 61 -3.56 5.65 12.60
N GLY A 62 -3.37 6.92 12.23
CA GLY A 62 -3.55 7.37 10.85
C GLY A 62 -2.54 6.77 9.87
N VAL A 63 -1.27 6.68 10.28
CA VAL A 63 -0.21 6.04 9.48
C VAL A 63 -0.46 4.55 9.34
N GLU A 64 -0.81 3.86 10.43
CA GLU A 64 -1.19 2.43 10.41
C GLU A 64 -2.31 2.16 9.38
N LYS A 65 -3.36 2.99 9.36
CA LYS A 65 -4.46 2.87 8.38
C LYS A 65 -3.99 3.03 6.94
N ARG A 66 -3.07 3.97 6.68
CA ARG A 66 -2.55 4.23 5.32
C ARG A 66 -1.69 3.07 4.83
N LEU A 67 -0.83 2.53 5.68
CA LEU A 67 0.01 1.37 5.34
C LEU A 67 -0.85 0.15 5.03
N ASN A 68 -1.89 -0.11 5.82
CA ASN A 68 -2.85 -1.18 5.54
C ASN A 68 -3.61 -0.97 4.21
N ALA A 69 -4.06 0.25 3.93
CA ALA A 69 -4.73 0.56 2.68
C ALA A 69 -3.80 0.38 1.46
N LEU A 70 -2.53 0.75 1.58
CA LEU A 70 -1.53 0.58 0.54
C LEU A 70 -1.24 -0.89 0.25
N ALA A 71 -1.13 -1.71 1.29
CA ALA A 71 -0.97 -3.16 1.16
C ALA A 71 -2.16 -3.78 0.40
N LEU A 72 -3.38 -3.54 0.87
CA LEU A 72 -4.61 -4.04 0.23
C LEU A 72 -4.76 -3.57 -1.23
N SER A 73 -4.44 -2.31 -1.50
CA SER A 73 -4.53 -1.76 -2.86
C SER A 73 -3.48 -2.37 -3.79
N SER A 74 -2.27 -2.65 -3.27
CA SER A 74 -1.21 -3.30 -4.04
C SER A 74 -1.56 -4.77 -4.34
N GLU A 75 -2.14 -5.49 -3.38
CA GLU A 75 -2.66 -6.84 -3.59
C GLU A 75 -3.76 -6.87 -4.66
N ALA A 76 -4.73 -5.95 -4.57
CA ALA A 76 -5.79 -5.83 -5.58
C ALA A 76 -5.22 -5.50 -6.97
N ALA A 77 -4.21 -4.62 -7.04
CA ALA A 77 -3.54 -4.29 -8.29
C ALA A 77 -2.82 -5.50 -8.90
N VAL A 78 -2.18 -6.36 -8.07
CA VAL A 78 -1.56 -7.60 -8.56
C VAL A 78 -2.59 -8.51 -9.22
N VAL A 79 -3.76 -8.69 -8.58
CA VAL A 79 -4.86 -9.48 -9.15
C VAL A 79 -5.32 -8.90 -10.49
N GLN A 80 -5.54 -7.59 -10.55
CA GLN A 80 -5.97 -6.90 -11.77
C GLN A 80 -4.97 -7.06 -12.93
N VAL A 81 -3.66 -6.94 -12.64
CA VAL A 81 -2.60 -7.10 -13.66
C VAL A 81 -2.54 -8.54 -14.16
N GLN A 82 -2.72 -9.52 -13.27
CA GLN A 82 -2.77 -10.94 -13.66
C GLN A 82 -4.01 -11.27 -14.51
N GLU A 83 -5.18 -10.71 -14.16
CA GLU A 83 -6.40 -10.86 -14.95
C GLU A 83 -6.28 -10.23 -16.34
N TYR A 84 -5.66 -9.05 -16.43
CA TYR A 84 -5.34 -8.41 -17.71
C TYR A 84 -4.46 -9.32 -18.57
N ALA A 85 -3.35 -9.81 -18.01
CA ALA A 85 -2.42 -10.70 -18.72
C ALA A 85 -3.08 -12.02 -19.18
N GLY A 86 -4.01 -12.57 -18.39
CA GLY A 86 -4.78 -13.74 -18.77
C GLY A 86 -5.76 -13.47 -19.90
N SER A 87 -6.44 -12.32 -19.85
CA SER A 87 -7.40 -11.90 -20.88
C SER A 87 -6.72 -11.64 -22.22
N ASP A 88 -5.55 -10.98 -22.20
CA ASP A 88 -4.75 -10.69 -23.38
C ASP A 88 -4.28 -11.97 -24.09
N LYS A 89 -3.75 -12.95 -23.33
CA LYS A 89 -3.38 -14.27 -23.87
C LYS A 89 -4.54 -15.00 -24.52
N ASN A 90 -5.72 -14.96 -23.91
CA ASN A 90 -6.92 -15.60 -24.45
C ASN A 90 -7.38 -14.92 -25.75
N PHE A 91 -7.27 -13.60 -25.84
CA PHE A 91 -7.60 -12.85 -27.03
C PHE A 91 -6.63 -13.16 -28.19
N ALA A 92 -5.32 -13.18 -27.91
CA ALA A 92 -4.30 -13.55 -28.90
C ALA A 92 -4.50 -14.98 -29.44
N ALA A 93 -4.79 -15.95 -28.57
CA ALA A 93 -5.08 -17.32 -28.98
C ALA A 93 -6.37 -17.44 -29.83
N GLY A 94 -7.38 -16.62 -29.54
CA GLY A 94 -8.62 -16.55 -30.32
C GLY A 94 -8.40 -16.02 -31.75
N LEU A 95 -7.50 -15.06 -31.92
CA LEU A 95 -7.13 -14.51 -33.23
C LEU A 95 -6.31 -15.51 -34.07
N GLU A 96 -5.32 -16.19 -33.46
CA GLU A 96 -4.56 -17.25 -34.16
C GLU A 96 -5.45 -18.42 -34.62
N GLY A 97 -6.54 -18.71 -33.89
CA GLY A 97 -7.51 -19.73 -34.26
C GLY A 97 -8.40 -19.35 -35.45
N ILE A 98 -8.65 -18.05 -35.66
CA ILE A 98 -9.47 -17.54 -36.77
C ILE A 98 -8.65 -17.48 -38.07
N ASP A 99 -7.35 -17.18 -37.99
CA ASP A 99 -6.47 -17.04 -39.16
C ASP A 99 -6.04 -18.40 -39.78
N ARG A 100 -6.44 -19.52 -39.15
CA ARG A 100 -6.23 -20.90 -39.66
C ARG A 100 -7.53 -21.62 -40.04
N GLY A 101 -8.66 -20.91 -40.10
CA GLY A 101 -9.99 -21.43 -40.45
C GLY A 101 -10.38 -21.21 -41.90
#